data_AF-A0AAN4CD42-F1
#
_entry.id   AF-A0AAN4CD42-F1
#
_cell.length_a   1.000
_cell.length_b   1.000
_cell.length_c   1.000
_cell.angle_alpha   90.00
_cell.angle_beta   90.00
_cell.angle_gamma   90.00
#
_symmetry.space_group_name_H-M   'P 1'
#
loop_
_entity.id
_entity.type
_entity.pdbx_description
1 polymer ?
#
loop_
_entity_poly.entity_id
_entity_poly.type
_entity_poly.pdbx_seq_one_letter_code
_entity_poly.pdbx_strand_id
1 'polypeptide(L)'
;MKKNQLPVALEDRPCASIRYELKPKALDKWNSRIRASSADNSISILDVVGEDYWGEGVTAKRISAALRAIGEQDIVVNLNSPGGDMFEGLAIYNLLRVHSGKVTVNILGIAASAASIIAMAGDEIKMGRGAFLMIHNCWAMGVGNRHDFAKLAHDLAPFDASMTDIYVARSGQSNEVVSQMMDNETYISASEAIEKGFADSLLSADVIDEGDESPQAAIRKLDALLAKTNTPRAERRKLISALTRSTPSATCDINPEILSKLEEAVTAFACVK
;
A
#
# COMPACT_ATOMS: atom_id res chain seq x y z
N MET A 1 35.86 -11.61 55.66
CA MET A 1 35.10 -10.34 55.74
C MET A 1 33.72 -10.63 56.33
N LYS A 2 33.29 -9.86 57.33
CA LYS A 2 31.97 -10.03 57.97
C LYS A 2 30.88 -9.54 57.00
N LYS A 3 29.69 -10.17 57.02
CA LYS A 3 28.55 -9.91 56.11
C LYS A 3 28.06 -8.45 56.08
N ASN A 4 28.53 -7.60 57.00
CA ASN A 4 28.15 -6.20 57.18
C ASN A 4 29.13 -5.20 56.52
N GLN A 5 30.03 -5.66 55.66
CA GLN A 5 31.01 -4.82 54.95
C GLN A 5 30.95 -5.01 53.43
N LEU A 6 29.77 -5.31 52.88
CA LEU A 6 29.55 -5.19 51.44
C LEU A 6 29.24 -3.70 51.13
N PRO A 7 29.80 -3.12 50.05
CA PRO A 7 29.43 -1.78 49.64
C PRO A 7 27.92 -1.78 49.34
N VAL A 8 27.18 -0.95 50.08
CA VAL A 8 25.75 -0.71 49.83
C VAL A 8 25.65 -0.12 48.43
N ALA A 9 24.87 -0.74 47.55
CA ALA A 9 24.53 -0.14 46.27
C ALA A 9 23.83 1.19 46.57
N LEU A 10 24.36 2.30 46.05
CA LEU A 10 23.70 3.60 46.11
C LEU A 10 22.31 3.44 45.49
N GLU A 11 21.27 3.60 46.30
CA GLU A 11 19.86 3.54 45.88
C GLU A 11 19.43 4.73 45.00
N ASP A 12 20.38 5.56 44.58
CA ASP A 12 20.13 6.51 43.51
C ASP A 12 20.11 5.75 42.18
N ARG A 13 18.89 5.38 41.77
CA ARG A 13 18.60 4.82 40.44
C ARG A 13 19.44 5.57 39.39
N PRO A 14 20.40 4.91 38.70
CA PRO A 14 21.23 5.57 37.68
C PRO A 14 20.41 6.09 36.48
N CYS A 15 19.11 5.77 36.48
CA CYS A 15 18.13 6.11 35.47
C CYS A 15 16.87 6.75 36.09
N ALA A 16 16.97 7.54 37.16
CA ALA A 16 15.81 8.25 37.73
C ALA A 16 15.11 9.19 36.72
N SER A 17 15.81 9.58 35.67
CA SER A 17 15.30 10.36 34.53
C SER A 17 14.67 9.51 33.42
N ILE A 18 14.93 8.20 33.35
CA ILE A 18 14.36 7.30 32.36
C ILE A 18 13.18 6.58 33.01
N ARG A 19 11.99 7.08 32.70
CA ARG A 19 10.72 6.42 33.04
C ARG A 19 10.30 5.60 31.82
N TYR A 20 9.93 4.33 32.02
CA TYR A 20 9.27 3.52 30.98
C TYR A 20 7.83 3.97 30.74
N GLU A 21 7.28 4.73 31.68
CA GLU A 21 5.98 5.37 31.57
C GLU A 21 6.07 6.64 30.73
N LEU A 22 5.23 6.72 29.70
CA LEU A 22 5.01 7.93 28.91
C LEU A 22 4.64 9.09 29.85
N LYS A 23 5.39 10.20 29.77
CA LYS A 23 5.05 11.41 30.54
C LYS A 23 3.63 11.87 30.16
N PRO A 24 2.81 12.37 31.10
CA PRO A 24 1.46 12.87 30.78
C PRO A 24 1.46 13.94 29.69
N LYS A 25 2.42 14.87 29.73
CA LYS A 25 2.64 15.86 28.65
C LYS A 25 3.06 15.25 27.31
N ALA A 26 3.73 14.09 27.32
CA ALA A 26 4.06 13.35 26.11
C ALA A 26 2.85 12.58 25.59
N LEU A 27 1.94 12.12 26.47
CA LEU A 27 0.65 11.56 26.11
C LEU A 27 -0.30 12.64 25.55
N ASP A 28 -0.30 13.84 26.11
CA ASP A 28 -1.06 15.00 25.60
C ASP A 28 -0.53 15.49 24.24
N LYS A 29 0.79 15.34 24.00
CA LYS A 29 1.43 15.63 22.72
C LYS A 29 1.37 14.45 21.76
N TRP A 30 1.13 13.25 22.25
CA TRP A 30 0.89 12.05 21.46
C TRP A 30 -0.52 12.17 20.89
N ASN A 31 -0.61 12.74 19.70
CA ASN A 31 -1.79 12.60 18.89
C ASN A 31 -1.70 11.25 18.16
N SER A 32 -2.39 10.22 18.67
CA SER A 32 -2.60 8.97 17.91
C SER A 32 -3.36 9.22 16.60
N ARG A 33 -4.01 10.40 16.51
CA ARG A 33 -4.50 10.99 15.29
C ARG A 33 -3.33 11.60 14.52
N ILE A 34 -2.69 10.76 13.70
CA ILE A 34 -2.51 11.16 12.30
C ILE A 34 -3.78 11.92 11.90
N ARG A 35 -3.65 13.23 11.69
CA ARG A 35 -4.78 14.05 11.26
C ARG A 35 -4.93 13.85 9.76
N ALA A 36 -6.06 13.30 9.33
CA ALA A 36 -6.52 13.49 7.97
C ALA A 36 -6.59 15.00 7.69
N SER A 37 -6.00 15.41 6.58
CA SER A 37 -6.24 16.73 6.02
C SER A 37 -7.70 16.77 5.59
N SER A 38 -8.52 17.60 6.23
CA SER A 38 -9.81 18.12 5.72
C SER A 38 -10.72 17.18 4.90
N ALA A 39 -11.85 16.74 5.48
CA ALA A 39 -13.02 16.26 4.73
C ALA A 39 -12.71 15.23 3.61
N ASP A 40 -11.86 14.26 3.90
CA ASP A 40 -11.61 13.18 2.94
C ASP A 40 -12.90 12.35 2.83
N ASN A 41 -13.58 12.44 1.68
CA ASN A 41 -14.71 11.60 1.26
C ASN A 41 -14.24 10.14 1.16
N SER A 42 -13.92 9.55 2.30
CA SER A 42 -13.20 8.29 2.40
C SER A 42 -13.99 7.30 3.22
N ILE A 43 -14.00 6.06 2.74
CA ILE A 43 -14.68 4.94 3.38
C ILE A 43 -13.65 3.87 3.69
N SER A 44 -13.58 3.43 4.93
CA SER A 44 -12.62 2.43 5.37
C SER A 44 -13.30 1.07 5.55
N ILE A 45 -12.77 0.06 4.85
CA ILE A 45 -13.16 -1.35 4.94
C ILE A 45 -11.94 -2.10 5.47
N LEU A 46 -11.78 -2.14 6.78
CA LEU A 46 -10.58 -2.64 7.47
C LEU A 46 -10.86 -3.87 8.34
N ASP A 47 -12.00 -4.52 8.11
CA ASP A 47 -12.49 -5.62 8.93
C ASP A 47 -13.21 -6.65 8.06
N VAL A 48 -13.70 -7.73 8.67
CA VAL A 48 -14.53 -8.75 8.04
C VAL A 48 -15.75 -8.11 7.37
N VAL A 49 -16.09 -8.61 6.18
CA VAL A 49 -17.31 -8.22 5.46
C VAL A 49 -18.50 -8.95 6.10
N GLY A 50 -19.51 -8.19 6.49
CA GLY A 50 -20.63 -8.66 7.30
C GLY A 50 -20.48 -8.27 8.77
N GLU A 51 -21.21 -8.99 9.63
CA GLU A 51 -21.26 -8.76 11.07
C GLU A 51 -20.81 -10.04 11.79
N ASP A 52 -19.87 -9.90 12.72
CA ASP A 52 -19.42 -10.99 13.58
C ASP A 52 -20.38 -11.21 14.77
N TYR A 53 -20.07 -12.21 15.61
CA TYR A 53 -20.89 -12.52 16.79
C TYR A 53 -20.99 -11.39 17.82
N TRP A 54 -20.14 -10.37 17.73
CA TRP A 54 -20.08 -9.23 18.63
C TRP A 54 -20.70 -7.97 18.04
N GLY A 55 -21.20 -8.02 16.81
CA GLY A 55 -21.76 -6.88 16.10
C GLY A 55 -20.71 -6.03 15.38
N GLU A 56 -19.47 -6.51 15.30
CA GLU A 56 -18.35 -5.83 14.64
C GLU A 56 -18.22 -6.31 13.19
N GLY A 57 -17.60 -5.49 12.34
CA GLY A 57 -17.44 -5.78 10.91
C GLY A 57 -18.02 -4.72 9.98
N VAL A 58 -17.94 -4.97 8.68
CA VAL A 58 -18.31 -4.03 7.63
C VAL A 58 -19.57 -4.50 6.90
N THR A 59 -20.68 -3.82 7.17
CA THR A 59 -21.98 -4.13 6.54
C THR A 59 -22.36 -3.14 5.43
N ALA A 60 -23.17 -3.59 4.49
CA ALA A 60 -23.82 -2.79 3.46
C ALA A 60 -24.61 -1.63 4.06
N LYS A 61 -25.25 -1.83 5.22
CA LYS A 61 -25.95 -0.77 5.96
C LYS A 61 -25.01 0.36 6.35
N ARG A 62 -23.81 0.05 6.86
CA ARG A 62 -22.80 1.02 7.26
C ARG A 62 -22.26 1.79 6.06
N ILE A 63 -21.94 1.08 4.97
CA ILE A 63 -21.45 1.70 3.74
C ILE A 63 -22.52 2.59 3.12
N SER A 64 -23.77 2.12 3.05
CA SER A 64 -24.91 2.91 2.55
C SER A 64 -25.12 4.20 3.35
N ALA A 65 -24.95 4.16 4.68
CA ALA A 65 -25.02 5.37 5.51
C ALA A 65 -23.88 6.34 5.22
N ALA A 66 -22.65 5.84 5.02
CA ALA A 66 -21.50 6.67 4.65
C ALA A 66 -21.69 7.32 3.27
N LEU A 67 -22.14 6.56 2.27
CA LEU A 67 -22.42 7.09 0.92
C LEU A 67 -23.48 8.19 0.96
N ARG A 68 -24.57 8.01 1.71
CA ARG A 68 -25.59 9.06 1.90
C ARG A 68 -25.04 10.32 2.56
N ALA A 69 -24.11 10.17 3.51
CA ALA A 69 -23.50 11.31 4.19
C ALA A 69 -22.53 12.09 3.29
N ILE A 70 -21.84 11.39 2.38
CA ILE A 70 -20.91 12.00 1.42
C ILE A 70 -21.67 12.68 0.27
N GLY A 71 -22.80 12.11 -0.16
CA GLY A 71 -23.58 12.62 -1.29
C GLY A 71 -22.97 12.20 -2.63
N GLU A 72 -23.05 13.04 -3.66
CA GLU A 72 -22.64 12.70 -5.03
C GLU A 72 -21.15 12.95 -5.33
N GLN A 73 -20.33 13.09 -4.29
CA GLN A 73 -18.92 13.43 -4.44
C GLN A 73 -18.06 12.20 -4.73
N ASP A 74 -16.91 12.41 -5.37
CA ASP A 74 -15.89 11.36 -5.53
C ASP A 74 -15.47 10.81 -4.16
N ILE A 75 -15.26 9.50 -4.11
CA ILE A 75 -14.89 8.78 -2.90
C ILE A 75 -13.63 7.95 -3.05
N VAL A 76 -12.95 7.77 -1.91
CA VAL A 76 -11.80 6.86 -1.77
C VAL A 76 -12.15 5.75 -0.78
N VAL A 77 -12.19 4.51 -1.25
CA VAL A 77 -12.40 3.33 -0.43
C VAL A 77 -11.05 2.72 -0.06
N ASN A 78 -10.67 2.79 1.21
CA ASN A 78 -9.46 2.15 1.72
C ASN A 78 -9.80 0.74 2.20
N LEU A 79 -9.25 -0.27 1.54
CA LEU A 79 -9.61 -1.67 1.69
C LEU A 79 -8.44 -2.50 2.23
N ASN A 80 -8.70 -3.18 3.34
CA ASN A 80 -7.83 -4.19 3.93
C ASN A 80 -8.69 -5.21 4.68
N SER A 81 -9.15 -6.24 3.99
CA SER A 81 -10.14 -7.18 4.54
C SER A 81 -9.92 -8.60 4.03
N PRO A 82 -10.10 -9.62 4.91
CA PRO A 82 -10.06 -11.02 4.52
C PRO A 82 -11.34 -11.49 3.79
N GLY A 83 -12.33 -10.60 3.62
CA GLY A 83 -13.66 -10.96 3.13
C GLY A 83 -14.60 -11.35 4.25
N GLY A 84 -15.59 -12.20 3.96
CA GLY A 84 -16.64 -12.59 4.89
C GLY A 84 -17.91 -12.99 4.16
N ASP A 85 -19.05 -12.44 4.58
CA ASP A 85 -20.35 -12.74 3.99
C ASP A 85 -20.43 -12.28 2.52
N MET A 86 -20.80 -13.22 1.64
CA MET A 86 -20.83 -13.01 0.19
C MET A 86 -21.93 -12.04 -0.24
N PHE A 87 -23.09 -12.08 0.41
CA PHE A 87 -24.22 -11.22 0.05
C PHE A 87 -24.02 -9.78 0.55
N GLU A 88 -23.44 -9.59 1.73
CA GLU A 88 -22.98 -8.29 2.22
C GLU A 88 -21.91 -7.72 1.28
N GLY A 89 -20.95 -8.55 0.82
CA GLY A 89 -19.95 -8.16 -0.17
C GLY A 89 -20.57 -7.68 -1.49
N LEU A 90 -21.49 -8.47 -2.06
CA LEU A 90 -22.22 -8.11 -3.28
C LEU A 90 -23.09 -6.86 -3.10
N ALA A 91 -23.74 -6.69 -1.95
CA ALA A 91 -24.54 -5.52 -1.66
C ALA A 91 -23.65 -4.26 -1.59
N ILE A 92 -22.49 -4.34 -0.94
CA ILE A 92 -21.50 -3.25 -0.90
C ILE A 92 -20.99 -2.94 -2.31
N TYR A 93 -20.62 -3.97 -3.09
CA TYR A 93 -20.20 -3.80 -4.48
C TYR A 93 -21.24 -3.01 -5.29
N ASN A 94 -22.52 -3.41 -5.22
CA ASN A 94 -23.59 -2.75 -5.96
C ASN A 94 -23.85 -1.33 -5.46
N LEU A 95 -23.79 -1.08 -4.15
CA LEU A 95 -23.93 0.26 -3.58
C LEU A 95 -22.83 1.21 -4.09
N LEU A 96 -21.59 0.73 -4.19
CA LEU A 96 -20.48 1.49 -4.73
C LEU A 96 -20.64 1.71 -6.24
N ARG A 97 -21.08 0.70 -7.01
CA ARG A 97 -21.28 0.82 -8.46
C ARG A 97 -22.41 1.77 -8.88
N VAL A 98 -23.41 1.97 -8.03
CA VAL A 98 -24.52 2.91 -8.27
C VAL A 98 -24.20 4.33 -7.77
N HIS A 99 -23.11 4.51 -7.03
CA HIS A 99 -22.64 5.82 -6.60
C HIS A 99 -22.34 6.71 -7.81
N SER A 100 -22.76 7.97 -7.77
CA SER A 100 -22.63 8.88 -8.91
C SER A 100 -21.24 9.51 -9.04
N GLY A 101 -20.53 9.66 -7.93
CA GLY A 101 -19.14 10.13 -7.93
C GLY A 101 -18.18 9.01 -8.32
N LYS A 102 -16.94 9.39 -8.68
CA LYS A 102 -15.88 8.41 -8.97
C LYS A 102 -15.52 7.63 -7.71
N VAL A 103 -15.45 6.30 -7.81
CA VAL A 103 -15.03 5.40 -6.74
C VAL A 103 -13.58 4.97 -6.97
N THR A 104 -12.67 5.44 -6.13
CA THR A 104 -11.27 4.98 -6.11
C THR A 104 -11.08 3.97 -4.99
N VAL A 105 -10.69 2.74 -5.29
CA VAL A 105 -10.38 1.71 -4.29
C VAL A 105 -8.87 1.60 -4.09
N ASN A 106 -8.42 1.74 -2.85
CA ASN A 106 -7.04 1.52 -2.43
C ASN A 106 -6.94 0.22 -1.63
N ILE A 107 -6.36 -0.83 -2.20
CA ILE A 107 -6.03 -2.06 -1.49
C ILE A 107 -4.71 -1.84 -0.74
N LEU A 108 -4.80 -1.73 0.58
CA LEU A 108 -3.66 -1.38 1.44
C LEU A 108 -2.79 -2.60 1.77
N GLY A 109 -3.41 -3.75 2.01
CA GLY A 109 -2.72 -4.98 2.41
C GLY A 109 -3.33 -6.20 1.73
N ILE A 110 -4.60 -6.50 2.03
CA ILE A 110 -5.30 -7.60 1.38
C ILE A 110 -6.74 -7.23 1.02
N ALA A 111 -7.18 -7.69 -0.14
CA ALA A 111 -8.59 -7.79 -0.48
C ALA A 111 -8.86 -9.25 -0.88
N ALA A 112 -9.39 -10.04 0.06
CA ALA A 112 -9.62 -11.47 -0.15
C ALA A 112 -11.12 -11.80 -0.16
N SER A 113 -11.50 -12.84 -0.90
CA SER A 113 -12.87 -13.38 -0.87
C SER A 113 -13.93 -12.28 -1.15
N ALA A 114 -14.97 -12.14 -0.33
CA ALA A 114 -15.98 -11.08 -0.52
C ALA A 114 -15.38 -9.66 -0.64
N ALA A 115 -14.21 -9.39 -0.03
CA ALA A 115 -13.54 -8.10 -0.16
C ALA A 115 -12.91 -7.88 -1.55
N SER A 116 -12.43 -8.93 -2.23
CA SER A 116 -11.96 -8.79 -3.61
C SER A 116 -13.11 -8.45 -4.56
N ILE A 117 -14.32 -8.98 -4.33
CA ILE A 117 -15.52 -8.54 -5.05
C ILE A 117 -15.80 -7.05 -4.83
N ILE A 118 -15.78 -6.57 -3.58
CA ILE A 118 -15.94 -5.14 -3.27
C ILE A 118 -14.89 -4.30 -4.00
N ALA A 119 -13.64 -4.77 -4.08
CA ALA A 119 -12.59 -4.04 -4.76
C ALA A 119 -12.90 -3.79 -6.24
N MET A 120 -13.52 -4.78 -6.91
CA MET A 120 -13.90 -4.67 -8.32
C MET A 120 -15.00 -3.61 -8.58
N ALA A 121 -15.58 -3.01 -7.53
CA ALA A 121 -16.51 -1.90 -7.67
C ALA A 121 -15.84 -0.57 -8.05
N GLY A 122 -14.51 -0.46 -7.89
CA GLY A 122 -13.78 0.77 -8.16
C GLY A 122 -13.72 1.11 -9.64
N ASP A 123 -13.95 2.39 -9.96
CA ASP A 123 -13.61 2.96 -11.27
C ASP A 123 -12.09 2.98 -11.45
N GLU A 124 -11.36 3.26 -10.36
CA GLU A 124 -9.91 3.19 -10.29
C GLU A 124 -9.50 2.33 -9.08
N ILE A 125 -8.67 1.31 -9.30
CA ILE A 125 -8.21 0.37 -8.29
C ILE A 125 -6.68 0.48 -8.16
N LYS A 126 -6.21 0.80 -6.96
CA LYS A 126 -4.80 0.96 -6.61
C LYS A 126 -4.39 -0.05 -5.57
N MET A 127 -3.19 -0.60 -5.69
CA MET A 127 -2.67 -1.59 -4.75
C MET A 127 -1.35 -1.14 -4.13
N GLY A 128 -1.18 -1.38 -2.83
CA GLY A 128 0.10 -1.19 -2.16
C GLY A 128 1.17 -2.15 -2.71
N ARG A 129 2.43 -1.73 -2.70
CA ARG A 129 3.57 -2.58 -3.10
C ARG A 129 3.80 -3.65 -2.03
N GLY A 130 3.22 -4.82 -2.26
CA GLY A 130 3.16 -5.92 -1.28
C GLY A 130 1.74 -6.28 -0.86
N ALA A 131 0.74 -5.57 -1.39
CA ALA A 131 -0.65 -5.94 -1.23
C ALA A 131 -1.03 -7.11 -2.15
N PHE A 132 -2.05 -7.85 -1.75
CA PHE A 132 -2.58 -9.00 -2.47
C PHE A 132 -4.09 -8.88 -2.69
N LEU A 133 -4.53 -9.32 -3.86
CA LEU A 133 -5.91 -9.70 -4.12
C LEU A 133 -5.99 -11.23 -3.98
N MET A 134 -7.02 -11.76 -3.33
CA MET A 134 -7.23 -13.21 -3.28
C MET A 134 -8.65 -13.53 -3.76
N ILE A 135 -8.75 -14.44 -4.72
CA ILE A 135 -10.02 -14.88 -5.30
C ILE A 135 -10.15 -16.39 -5.15
N HIS A 136 -11.35 -16.85 -4.81
CA HIS A 136 -11.69 -18.25 -4.64
C HIS A 136 -13.19 -18.46 -4.84
N ASN A 137 -13.62 -19.72 -4.94
CA ASN A 137 -15.03 -20.10 -5.03
C ASN A 137 -15.80 -19.80 -3.74
N CYS A 138 -17.12 -19.83 -3.82
CA CYS A 138 -18.01 -19.62 -2.71
C CYS A 138 -17.84 -20.77 -1.71
N TRP A 139 -17.59 -20.43 -0.45
CA TRP A 139 -17.48 -21.41 0.63
C TRP A 139 -18.76 -21.42 1.46
N ALA A 140 -19.32 -22.61 1.67
CA ALA A 140 -20.31 -22.89 2.70
C ALA A 140 -19.90 -24.08 3.59
N MET A 141 -20.39 -24.11 4.83
CA MET A 141 -20.31 -25.28 5.71
C MET A 141 -21.60 -26.09 5.62
N GLY A 142 -21.49 -27.42 5.47
CA GLY A 142 -22.64 -28.32 5.37
C GLY A 142 -22.54 -29.50 6.34
N VAL A 143 -23.69 -29.97 6.83
CA VAL A 143 -23.81 -31.18 7.65
C VAL A 143 -24.94 -32.03 7.06
N GLY A 144 -24.63 -33.27 6.67
CA GLY A 144 -25.64 -34.14 6.05
C GLY A 144 -25.05 -35.40 5.44
N ASN A 145 -25.85 -36.07 4.61
CA ASN A 145 -25.45 -37.25 3.85
C ASN A 145 -24.99 -36.87 2.43
N ARG A 146 -24.63 -37.87 1.61
CA ARG A 146 -24.13 -37.66 0.23
C ARG A 146 -25.07 -36.81 -0.66
N HIS A 147 -26.38 -36.89 -0.46
CA HIS A 147 -27.35 -36.12 -1.25
C HIS A 147 -27.35 -34.65 -0.83
N ASP A 148 -27.17 -34.36 0.45
CA ASP A 148 -27.08 -32.99 0.96
C ASP A 148 -25.80 -32.31 0.44
N PHE A 149 -24.66 -33.02 0.43
CA PHE A 149 -23.42 -32.49 -0.13
C PHE A 149 -23.46 -32.29 -1.65
N ALA A 150 -24.05 -33.23 -2.40
CA ALA A 150 -24.24 -33.07 -3.84
C ALA A 150 -25.15 -31.88 -4.17
N LYS A 151 -26.21 -31.70 -3.37
CA LYS A 151 -27.09 -30.54 -3.49
C LYS A 151 -26.35 -29.24 -3.14
N LEU A 152 -25.59 -29.22 -2.05
CA LEU A 152 -24.83 -28.04 -1.64
C LEU A 152 -23.85 -27.60 -2.73
N ALA A 153 -23.08 -28.54 -3.30
CA ALA A 153 -22.17 -28.24 -4.41
C ALA A 153 -22.92 -27.67 -5.64
N HIS A 154 -24.08 -28.22 -5.96
CA HIS A 154 -24.91 -27.71 -7.05
C HIS A 154 -25.47 -26.30 -6.75
N ASP A 155 -25.89 -26.04 -5.52
CA ASP A 155 -26.43 -24.75 -5.09
C ASP A 155 -25.36 -23.65 -5.04
N LEU A 156 -24.08 -23.99 -4.87
CA LEU A 156 -22.97 -23.02 -4.86
C LEU A 156 -22.56 -22.54 -6.26
N ALA A 157 -22.71 -23.39 -7.29
CA ALA A 157 -22.35 -23.08 -8.67
C ALA A 157 -22.87 -21.74 -9.22
N PRO A 158 -24.14 -21.32 -9.00
CA PRO A 158 -24.60 -20.01 -9.44
C PRO A 158 -23.91 -18.83 -8.72
N PHE A 159 -23.48 -19.01 -7.47
CA PHE A 159 -22.74 -17.98 -6.73
C PHE A 159 -21.32 -17.83 -7.29
N ASP A 160 -20.67 -18.95 -7.62
CA ASP A 160 -19.37 -18.96 -8.28
C ASP A 160 -19.45 -18.22 -9.62
N ALA A 161 -20.44 -18.57 -10.45
CA ALA A 161 -20.67 -17.92 -11.73
C ALA A 161 -20.90 -16.40 -11.58
N SER A 162 -21.64 -15.97 -10.56
CA SER A 162 -21.85 -14.55 -10.28
C SER A 162 -20.57 -13.81 -9.89
N MET A 163 -19.67 -14.46 -9.14
CA MET A 163 -18.38 -13.86 -8.78
C MET A 163 -17.43 -13.83 -9.97
N THR A 164 -17.38 -14.92 -10.76
CA THR A 164 -16.60 -15.00 -12.00
C THR A 164 -16.99 -13.88 -12.97
N ASP A 165 -18.29 -13.61 -13.14
CA ASP A 165 -18.78 -12.55 -14.03
C ASP A 165 -18.20 -11.17 -13.66
N ILE A 166 -18.17 -10.83 -12.36
CA ILE A 166 -17.60 -9.57 -11.86
C ILE A 166 -16.10 -9.48 -12.18
N TYR A 167 -15.36 -10.56 -11.91
CA TYR A 167 -13.92 -10.60 -12.18
C TYR A 167 -13.59 -10.55 -13.67
N VAL A 168 -14.36 -11.23 -14.52
CA VAL A 168 -14.24 -11.18 -15.98
C VAL A 168 -14.52 -9.78 -16.48
N ALA A 169 -15.61 -9.15 -16.01
CA ALA A 169 -15.97 -7.79 -16.39
C ALA A 169 -14.89 -6.77 -16.03
N ARG A 170 -14.19 -6.96 -14.89
CA ARG A 170 -13.10 -6.07 -14.47
C ARG A 170 -11.79 -6.36 -15.19
N SER A 171 -11.35 -7.62 -15.21
CA SER A 171 -10.03 -8.01 -15.69
C SER A 171 -9.92 -8.12 -17.22
N GLY A 172 -11.04 -8.32 -17.92
CA GLY A 172 -11.06 -8.62 -19.35
C GLY A 172 -10.52 -10.01 -19.71
N GLN A 173 -10.18 -10.84 -18.72
CA GLN A 173 -9.76 -12.22 -18.93
C GLN A 173 -10.96 -13.12 -19.28
N SER A 174 -10.69 -14.28 -19.89
CA SER A 174 -11.77 -15.22 -20.22
C SER A 174 -12.36 -15.85 -18.96
N ASN A 175 -13.62 -16.27 -19.07
CA ASN A 175 -14.33 -16.94 -17.98
C ASN A 175 -13.57 -18.20 -17.50
N GLU A 176 -12.97 -18.96 -18.42
CA GLU A 176 -12.22 -20.18 -18.10
C GLU A 176 -10.97 -19.87 -17.26
N VAL A 177 -10.25 -18.81 -17.58
CA VAL A 177 -9.06 -18.39 -16.84
C VAL A 177 -9.45 -17.95 -15.42
N VAL A 178 -10.46 -17.10 -15.29
CA VAL A 178 -10.93 -16.61 -14.00
C VAL A 178 -11.49 -17.74 -13.14
N SER A 179 -12.30 -18.63 -13.72
CA SER A 179 -12.85 -19.80 -13.03
C SER A 179 -11.72 -20.70 -12.50
N GLN A 180 -10.70 -20.97 -13.32
CA GLN A 180 -9.55 -21.76 -12.89
C GLN A 180 -8.75 -21.08 -11.77
N MET A 181 -8.64 -19.74 -11.79
CA MET A 181 -8.02 -19.00 -10.70
C MET A 181 -8.83 -19.09 -9.40
N MET A 182 -10.16 -19.06 -9.48
CA MET A 182 -11.04 -19.24 -8.33
C MET A 182 -10.98 -20.67 -7.77
N ASP A 183 -10.95 -21.69 -8.63
CA ASP A 183 -10.75 -23.09 -8.23
C ASP A 183 -9.43 -23.31 -7.48
N ASN A 184 -8.40 -22.54 -7.83
CA ASN A 184 -7.05 -22.66 -7.25
C ASN A 184 -6.83 -21.82 -5.99
N GLU A 185 -7.83 -21.06 -5.52
CA GLU A 185 -7.67 -20.10 -4.41
C GLU A 185 -6.48 -19.14 -4.63
N THR A 186 -6.51 -18.41 -5.74
CA THR A 186 -5.34 -17.68 -6.20
C THR A 186 -5.09 -16.38 -5.43
N TYR A 187 -3.86 -16.23 -4.92
CA TYR A 187 -3.32 -14.97 -4.42
C TYR A 187 -2.58 -14.24 -5.55
N ILE A 188 -3.02 -13.03 -5.84
CA ILE A 188 -2.56 -12.20 -6.95
C ILE A 188 -1.82 -11.00 -6.36
N SER A 189 -0.53 -10.89 -6.64
CA SER A 189 0.28 -9.75 -6.17
C SER A 189 -0.13 -8.44 -6.84
N ALA A 190 0.21 -7.29 -6.26
CA ALA A 190 -0.09 -5.98 -6.85
C ALA A 190 0.38 -5.82 -8.31
N SER A 191 1.59 -6.28 -8.65
CA SER A 191 2.10 -6.21 -10.02
C SER A 191 1.31 -7.10 -10.98
N GLU A 192 1.01 -8.32 -10.54
CA GLU A 192 0.24 -9.29 -11.33
C GLU A 192 -1.21 -8.85 -11.51
N ALA A 193 -1.80 -8.22 -10.48
CA ALA A 193 -3.15 -7.69 -10.56
C ALA A 193 -3.24 -6.57 -11.60
N ILE A 194 -2.21 -5.73 -11.73
CA ILE A 194 -2.13 -4.72 -12.78
C ILE A 194 -1.96 -5.37 -14.15
N GLU A 195 -1.04 -6.32 -14.29
CA GLU A 195 -0.80 -7.05 -15.54
C GLU A 195 -2.05 -7.79 -16.05
N LYS A 196 -2.82 -8.38 -15.13
CA LYS A 196 -4.04 -9.13 -15.42
C LYS A 196 -5.30 -8.28 -15.45
N GLY A 197 -5.23 -6.96 -15.26
CA GLY A 197 -6.37 -6.04 -15.32
C GLY A 197 -7.28 -6.00 -14.09
N PHE A 198 -6.93 -6.68 -12.99
CA PHE A 198 -7.66 -6.57 -11.73
C PHE A 198 -7.44 -5.24 -11.01
N ALA A 199 -6.31 -4.57 -11.26
CA ALA A 199 -5.96 -3.26 -10.71
C ALA A 199 -5.39 -2.34 -11.80
N ASP A 200 -5.40 -1.03 -11.57
CA ASP A 200 -4.91 -0.04 -12.55
C ASP A 200 -3.47 0.38 -12.26
N SER A 201 -3.09 0.53 -11.00
CA SER A 201 -1.79 1.06 -10.62
C SER A 201 -1.40 0.73 -9.18
N LEU A 202 -0.15 1.05 -8.82
CA LEU A 202 0.28 1.04 -7.43
C LEU A 202 -0.19 2.30 -6.70
N LEU A 203 -0.28 2.23 -5.37
CA LEU A 203 -0.46 3.44 -4.55
C LEU A 203 0.66 4.45 -4.80
N SER A 204 0.34 5.74 -4.71
CA SER A 204 1.26 6.83 -5.06
C SER A 204 2.58 6.81 -4.28
N ALA A 205 2.54 6.44 -2.99
CA ALA A 205 3.74 6.31 -2.16
C ALA A 205 4.67 5.18 -2.62
N ASP A 206 4.14 4.21 -3.37
CA ASP A 206 4.84 3.02 -3.81
C ASP A 206 5.29 3.10 -5.26
N VAL A 207 4.88 4.11 -6.03
CA VAL A 207 5.42 4.36 -7.36
C VAL A 207 6.87 4.80 -7.19
N ILE A 208 7.82 3.89 -7.46
CA ILE A 208 9.23 4.23 -7.55
C ILE A 208 9.38 4.95 -8.89
N ASP A 209 9.38 6.27 -8.85
CA ASP A 209 9.72 7.08 -10.01
C ASP A 209 11.20 6.85 -10.33
N GLU A 210 11.48 5.96 -11.29
CA GLU A 210 12.81 5.81 -11.88
C GLU A 210 13.30 7.13 -12.52
N GLY A 211 12.37 8.04 -12.79
CA GLY A 211 12.50 9.29 -13.53
C GLY A 211 12.35 10.57 -12.70
N ASP A 212 12.64 10.57 -11.39
CA ASP A 212 12.90 11.85 -10.72
C ASP A 212 14.21 12.43 -11.30
N GLU A 213 14.10 13.24 -12.35
CA GLU A 213 15.16 14.07 -12.90
C GLU A 213 15.32 15.37 -12.09
N SER A 214 14.79 15.45 -10.87
CA SER A 214 15.10 16.57 -10.01
C SER A 214 16.63 16.68 -9.84
N PRO A 215 17.16 17.92 -9.75
CA PRO A 215 18.58 18.13 -9.50
C PRO A 215 19.09 17.32 -8.29
N GLN A 216 18.23 17.11 -7.29
CA GLN A 216 18.54 16.35 -6.08
C GLN A 216 18.65 14.84 -6.34
N ALA A 217 17.78 14.26 -7.16
CA ALA A 217 17.85 12.85 -7.55
C ALA A 217 19.03 12.57 -8.49
N ALA A 218 19.36 13.48 -9.41
CA ALA A 218 20.57 13.41 -10.23
C ALA A 218 21.85 13.43 -9.38
N ILE A 219 21.92 14.29 -8.36
CA ILE A 219 23.02 14.33 -7.39
C ILE A 219 23.14 13.01 -6.62
N ARG A 220 22.02 12.42 -6.20
CA ARG A 220 22.01 11.12 -5.49
C ARG A 220 22.51 9.98 -6.38
N LYS A 221 22.08 9.93 -7.65
CA LYS A 221 22.58 8.97 -8.64
C LYS A 221 24.08 9.15 -8.88
N LEU A 222 24.56 10.39 -9.01
CA LEU A 222 25.99 10.70 -9.15
C LEU A 222 26.80 10.29 -7.91
N ASP A 223 26.30 10.57 -6.70
CA ASP A 223 26.97 10.18 -5.45
C ASP A 223 27.07 8.65 -5.30
N ALA A 224 26.04 7.92 -5.75
CA ALA A 224 25.99 6.47 -5.74
C ALA A 224 26.97 5.85 -6.76
N LEU A 225 27.12 6.45 -7.95
CA LEU A 225 28.12 6.03 -8.94
C LEU A 225 29.55 6.24 -8.44
N LEU A 226 29.85 7.41 -7.85
CA LEU A 226 31.15 7.70 -7.24
C LEU A 226 31.46 6.80 -6.02
N ALA A 227 30.43 6.36 -5.30
CA ALA A 227 30.60 5.40 -4.21
C ALA A 227 31.02 4.02 -4.73
N LYS A 228 30.44 3.57 -5.85
CA LYS A 228 30.79 2.31 -6.49
C LYS A 228 32.24 2.28 -7.00
N THR A 229 32.82 3.44 -7.30
CA THR A 229 34.23 3.59 -7.68
C THR A 229 35.18 3.77 -6.49
N ASN A 230 34.75 3.45 -5.26
CA ASN A 230 35.53 3.58 -4.01
C ASN A 230 36.03 5.01 -3.70
N THR A 231 35.41 6.05 -4.25
CA THR A 231 35.80 7.43 -3.95
C THR A 231 35.42 7.80 -2.50
N PRO A 232 36.37 8.31 -1.69
CA PRO A 232 36.11 8.68 -0.30
C PRO A 232 34.97 9.70 -0.17
N ARG A 233 34.10 9.53 0.84
CA ARG A 233 32.91 10.37 1.06
C ARG A 233 33.21 11.87 1.13
N ALA A 234 34.38 12.25 1.65
CA ALA A 234 34.80 13.66 1.74
C ALA A 234 35.03 14.27 0.34
N GLU A 235 35.60 13.48 -0.56
CA GLU A 235 35.90 13.88 -1.94
C GLU A 235 34.64 13.92 -2.79
N ARG A 236 33.74 12.92 -2.64
CA ARG A 236 32.41 12.93 -3.29
C ARG A 236 31.62 14.19 -2.94
N ARG A 237 31.59 14.57 -1.66
CA ARG A 237 30.91 15.79 -1.18
C ARG A 237 31.53 17.08 -1.73
N LYS A 238 32.84 17.10 -1.96
CA LYS A 238 33.55 18.23 -2.56
C LYS A 238 33.23 18.38 -4.04
N LEU A 239 33.18 17.27 -4.78
CA LEU A 239 32.81 17.24 -6.20
C LEU A 239 31.34 17.68 -6.41
N ILE A 240 30.44 17.13 -5.60
CA ILE A 240 29.01 17.49 -5.66
C ILE A 240 28.79 18.95 -5.28
N SER A 241 29.49 19.49 -4.28
CA SER A 241 29.36 20.90 -3.89
C SER A 241 29.95 21.85 -4.92
N ALA A 242 31.00 21.45 -5.64
CA ALA A 242 31.54 22.22 -6.76
C ALA A 242 30.54 22.30 -7.93
N LEU A 243 29.82 21.22 -8.22
CA LEU A 243 28.78 21.16 -9.27
C LEU A 243 27.51 21.97 -8.93
N THR A 244 27.11 21.98 -7.65
CA THR A 244 25.84 22.60 -7.21
C THR A 244 25.96 24.07 -6.82
N ARG A 245 27.17 24.56 -6.53
CA ARG A 245 27.40 25.95 -6.11
C ARG A 245 27.69 26.86 -7.30
N SER A 246 26.70 26.97 -8.19
CA SER A 246 26.58 28.05 -9.17
C SER A 246 25.18 28.65 -9.02
N THR A 247 25.09 29.84 -8.45
CA THR A 247 23.89 30.67 -8.43
C THR A 247 23.36 30.91 -9.84
N PRO A 248 22.04 30.88 -10.09
CA PRO A 248 21.47 31.32 -11.35
C PRO A 248 21.58 32.85 -11.44
N SER A 249 22.57 33.35 -12.16
CA SER A 249 22.62 34.74 -12.62
C SER A 249 23.09 34.73 -14.06
N ALA A 250 22.38 35.50 -14.88
CA ALA A 250 22.60 35.64 -16.31
C ALA A 250 24.05 36.04 -16.65
N THR A 251 24.82 35.10 -17.17
CA THR A 251 25.68 35.21 -18.36
C THR A 251 26.07 33.80 -18.79
N CYS A 252 25.80 33.44 -20.05
CA CYS A 252 26.26 32.20 -20.66
C CYS A 252 27.75 32.33 -20.98
N ASP A 253 28.62 32.24 -19.97
CA ASP A 253 30.04 32.03 -20.21
C ASP A 253 30.48 30.84 -19.36
N ILE A 254 30.47 29.67 -20.00
CA ILE A 254 31.11 28.47 -19.48
C ILE A 254 32.59 28.83 -19.28
N ASN A 255 33.04 28.89 -18.03
CA ASN A 255 34.43 29.19 -17.72
C ASN A 255 35.33 28.10 -18.36
N PRO A 256 36.15 28.44 -19.35
CA PRO A 256 36.91 27.45 -20.14
C PRO A 256 37.94 26.69 -19.29
N GLU A 257 38.41 27.27 -18.18
CA GLU A 257 39.30 26.58 -17.24
C GLU A 257 38.60 25.43 -16.49
N ILE A 258 37.30 25.55 -16.23
CA ILE A 258 36.54 24.51 -15.53
C ILE A 258 36.27 23.35 -16.49
N LEU A 259 35.98 23.65 -17.76
CA LEU A 259 35.77 22.65 -18.80
C LEU A 259 37.07 21.86 -19.07
N SER A 260 38.20 22.55 -19.19
CA SER A 260 39.53 21.94 -19.37
C SER A 260 39.89 21.00 -18.21
N LYS A 261 39.65 21.42 -16.96
CA LYS A 261 39.92 20.55 -15.79
C LYS A 261 39.02 19.32 -15.74
N LEU A 262 37.79 19.43 -16.25
CA LEU A 262 36.85 18.31 -16.35
C LEU A 262 37.27 17.35 -17.46
N GLU A 263 37.69 17.86 -18.61
CA GLU A 263 38.21 17.05 -19.72
C GLU A 263 39.50 16.32 -19.33
N GLU A 264 40.41 16.97 -18.61
CA GLU A 264 41.62 16.34 -18.05
C GLU A 264 41.29 15.24 -17.04
N ALA A 265 40.32 15.48 -16.15
CA ALA A 265 39.88 14.47 -15.18
C ALA A 265 39.22 13.26 -15.86
N VAL A 266 38.46 13.48 -16.92
CA VAL A 266 37.79 12.42 -17.70
C VAL A 266 38.80 11.65 -18.58
N THR A 267 39.79 12.32 -19.18
CA THR A 267 40.85 11.67 -19.96
C THR A 267 41.85 10.91 -19.09
N ALA A 268 42.16 11.41 -17.89
CA ALA A 268 42.91 10.65 -16.89
C ALA A 268 42.19 9.35 -16.49
N PHE A 269 40.85 9.36 -16.49
CA PHE A 269 40.02 8.17 -16.26
C PHE A 269 40.01 7.18 -17.44
N ALA A 270 40.18 7.65 -18.68
CA ALA A 270 40.19 6.80 -19.87
C ALA A 270 41.51 6.05 -20.09
N CYS A 271 42.60 6.48 -19.44
CA CYS A 271 43.94 5.91 -19.59
C CYS A 271 44.30 4.83 -18.54
N VAL A 272 43.43 4.58 -17.55
CA VAL A 272 43.59 3.49 -16.58
C VAL A 272 42.74 2.31 -17.02
N LYS A 273 43.25 1.56 -18.02
CA LYS A 273 42.85 0.20 -18.34
C LYS A 273 44.03 -0.72 -18.13
#